data_AF-W9SCY7-F1
#
_entry.id   AF-W9SCY7-F1
#
_cell.length_a   1.000
_cell.length_b   1.000
_cell.length_c   1.000
_cell.angle_alpha   90.00
_cell.angle_beta   90.00
_cell.angle_gamma   90.00
#
_symmetry.space_group_name_H-M   'P 1'
#
loop_
_entity.id
_entity.type
_entity.pdbx_description
1 polymer ?
#
loop_
_entity_poly.entity_id
_entity_poly.type
_entity_poly.pdbx_seq_one_letter_code
_entity_poly.pdbx_strand_id
1 'polypeptide(L)'
;MGIHLRMASFFVHACFLLLLLLVNSLSQEQYVLESVGSTTYTSNNENTQKLSEKLLFEITTHGFLLWASMGFLMPIGILTMRMLHREECGRRLRILFQIHAVSQIVAVLLATAGAVMSFKNFNNTFNNNHQRIGVALYGIIWLQALLGFLRPNRGSNGRSIWFFVHWMLGTAVSLMGVFSIYSGLQAYHDKTSRSIRIWISLFTAEMCFICFFYLFQDKWIYIQKQGVNLGNELAREKPKELSAELC
;
A
#
# COMPACT_ATOMS: atom_id res chain seq x y z
N MET A 1 4.87 12.50 23.07
CA MET A 1 5.26 11.85 21.79
C MET A 1 5.27 10.31 21.84
N GLY A 2 5.45 9.66 23.00
CA GLY A 2 5.52 8.18 23.09
C GLY A 2 4.19 7.43 22.94
N ILE A 3 3.05 8.04 23.31
CA ILE A 3 1.74 7.36 23.30
C ILE A 3 1.21 7.17 21.87
N HIS A 4 1.33 8.19 21.01
CA HIS A 4 0.93 8.09 19.60
C HIS A 4 1.75 7.06 18.83
N LEU A 5 3.04 6.91 19.14
CA LEU A 5 3.91 5.93 18.50
C LEU A 5 3.55 4.49 18.94
N ARG A 6 3.19 4.30 20.22
CA ARG A 6 2.72 3.01 20.75
C ARG A 6 1.36 2.60 20.18
N MET A 7 0.42 3.54 20.05
CA MET A 7 -0.88 3.26 19.44
C MET A 7 -0.79 2.96 17.94
N ALA A 8 0.05 3.70 17.20
CA ALA A 8 0.31 3.41 15.79
C ALA A 8 0.95 2.03 15.61
N SER A 9 1.89 1.66 16.48
CA SER A 9 2.52 0.32 16.45
C SER A 9 1.50 -0.80 16.73
N PHE A 10 0.65 -0.64 17.74
CA PHE A 10 -0.39 -1.63 18.06
C PHE A 10 -1.39 -1.80 16.92
N PHE A 11 -1.83 -0.68 16.32
CA PHE A 11 -2.76 -0.70 15.20
C PHE A 11 -2.17 -1.41 13.97
N VAL A 12 -0.89 -1.22 13.69
CA VAL A 12 -0.19 -1.91 12.60
C VAL A 12 -0.04 -3.41 12.85
N HIS A 13 0.27 -3.83 14.09
CA HIS A 13 0.31 -5.25 14.43
C HIS A 13 -1.07 -5.89 14.31
N ALA A 14 -2.13 -5.20 14.72
CA ALA A 14 -3.50 -5.66 14.53
C ALA A 14 -3.85 -5.79 13.04
N CYS A 15 -3.48 -4.80 12.20
CA CYS A 15 -3.68 -4.88 10.75
C CYS A 15 -2.88 -6.02 10.10
N PHE A 16 -1.66 -6.27 10.55
CA PHE A 16 -0.82 -7.37 10.08
C PHE A 16 -1.41 -8.75 10.45
N LEU A 17 -1.87 -8.91 11.69
CA LEU A 17 -2.57 -10.11 12.14
C LEU A 17 -3.88 -10.33 11.38
N LEU A 18 -4.62 -9.25 11.09
CA LEU A 18 -5.83 -9.31 10.27
C LEU A 18 -5.51 -9.74 8.84
N LEU A 19 -4.41 -9.25 8.26
CA LEU A 19 -3.93 -9.63 6.93
C LEU A 19 -3.55 -11.12 6.88
N LEU A 20 -2.86 -11.62 7.91
CA LEU A 20 -2.47 -13.04 8.02
C LEU A 20 -3.70 -13.95 8.19
N LEU A 21 -4.68 -13.54 9.00
CA LEU A 21 -5.95 -14.26 9.14
C LEU A 21 -6.72 -14.35 7.82
N LEU A 22 -6.70 -13.27 7.02
CA LEU A 22 -7.36 -13.20 5.72
C LEU A 22 -6.70 -14.12 4.67
N VAL A 23 -5.36 -14.26 4.71
CA VAL A 23 -4.61 -15.19 3.84
C VAL A 23 -4.94 -16.64 4.18
N ASN A 24 -5.10 -16.95 5.47
CA ASN A 24 -5.46 -18.29 5.92
C ASN A 24 -6.90 -18.66 5.54
N SER A 25 -7.86 -17.73 5.62
CA SER A 25 -9.25 -17.99 5.23
C SER A 25 -9.41 -18.16 3.71
N LEU A 26 -8.64 -17.42 2.90
CA LEU A 26 -8.66 -17.54 1.43
C LEU A 26 -8.14 -18.90 0.93
N SER A 27 -7.24 -19.51 1.68
CA SER A 27 -6.66 -20.80 1.33
C SER A 27 -7.68 -21.93 1.45
N GLN A 28 -8.71 -21.79 2.30
CA GLN A 28 -9.67 -22.84 2.61
C GLN A 28 -10.84 -22.93 1.61
N GLU A 29 -11.32 -21.80 1.07
CA GLU A 29 -12.38 -21.82 0.04
C GLU A 29 -11.89 -22.40 -1.29
N GLN A 30 -10.60 -22.21 -1.62
CA GLN A 30 -10.05 -22.65 -2.89
C GLN A 30 -9.87 -24.18 -3.01
N TYR A 31 -9.80 -24.92 -1.90
CA TYR A 31 -9.75 -26.39 -1.93
C TYR A 31 -11.11 -27.04 -2.22
N VAL A 32 -12.22 -26.35 -1.95
CA VAL A 32 -13.57 -26.91 -2.13
C VAL A 32 -14.05 -26.77 -3.58
N LEU A 33 -13.65 -25.68 -4.26
CA LEU A 33 -14.13 -25.35 -5.60
C LEU A 33 -13.40 -26.10 -6.74
N GLU A 34 -12.25 -26.73 -6.47
CA GLU A 34 -11.46 -27.48 -7.47
C GLU A 34 -12.14 -28.81 -7.89
N SER A 35 -13.27 -29.18 -7.27
CA SER A 35 -13.94 -30.48 -7.49
C SER A 35 -15.11 -30.47 -8.48
N VAL A 36 -15.60 -29.32 -8.95
CA VAL A 36 -16.82 -29.27 -9.79
C VAL A 36 -16.70 -28.22 -10.88
N GLY A 37 -16.53 -28.66 -12.13
CA GLY A 37 -16.78 -27.77 -13.27
C GLY A 37 -16.25 -28.26 -14.61
N SER A 38 -17.10 -28.94 -15.38
CA SER A 38 -16.91 -29.09 -16.83
C SER A 38 -18.27 -29.23 -17.52
N THR A 39 -18.65 -28.27 -18.38
CA THR A 39 -19.35 -28.56 -19.65
C THR A 39 -19.44 -27.32 -20.56
N THR A 40 -19.33 -27.61 -21.85
CA THR A 40 -19.19 -26.73 -23.02
C THR A 40 -20.52 -26.60 -23.76
N TYR A 41 -20.87 -25.44 -24.35
CA TYR A 41 -21.70 -25.35 -25.57
C TYR A 41 -21.40 -24.09 -26.39
N THR A 42 -21.50 -24.23 -27.71
CA THR A 42 -20.99 -23.35 -28.80
C THR A 42 -22.08 -22.58 -29.55
N SER A 43 -21.64 -21.50 -30.21
CA SER A 43 -22.17 -20.85 -31.45
C SER A 43 -22.85 -19.48 -31.31
N ASN A 44 -22.01 -18.44 -31.12
CA ASN A 44 -22.19 -17.05 -31.59
C ASN A 44 -20.80 -16.39 -31.73
N ASN A 45 -19.85 -17.18 -32.26
CA ASN A 45 -18.49 -17.23 -31.72
C ASN A 45 -17.69 -15.95 -31.92
N GLU A 46 -17.68 -15.31 -33.09
CA GLU A 46 -16.72 -14.22 -33.35
C GLU A 46 -17.02 -12.91 -32.61
N ASN A 47 -18.27 -12.42 -32.63
CA ASN A 47 -18.63 -11.19 -31.93
C ASN A 47 -18.66 -11.38 -30.41
N THR A 48 -19.11 -12.55 -29.94
CA THR A 48 -19.10 -12.89 -28.50
C THR A 48 -17.69 -13.13 -27.99
N GLN A 49 -16.82 -13.79 -28.76
CA GLN A 49 -15.41 -13.98 -28.44
C GLN A 49 -14.67 -12.64 -28.42
N LYS A 50 -14.87 -11.77 -29.42
CA LYS A 50 -14.27 -10.44 -29.46
C LYS A 50 -14.71 -9.55 -28.30
N LEU A 51 -15.99 -9.61 -27.91
CA LEU A 51 -16.51 -8.91 -26.74
C LEU A 51 -15.91 -9.48 -25.44
N SER A 52 -15.75 -10.80 -25.34
CA SER A 52 -15.15 -11.48 -24.19
C SER A 52 -13.66 -11.14 -24.03
N GLU A 53 -12.89 -11.15 -25.13
CA GLU A 53 -11.47 -10.80 -25.15
C GLU A 53 -11.25 -9.32 -24.80
N LYS A 54 -12.07 -8.41 -25.37
CA LYS A 54 -12.02 -6.98 -25.02
C LYS A 54 -12.34 -6.75 -23.54
N LEU A 55 -13.40 -7.36 -23.04
CA LEU A 55 -13.79 -7.24 -21.64
C LEU A 55 -12.70 -7.79 -20.70
N LEU A 56 -12.10 -8.93 -21.05
CA LEU A 56 -11.00 -9.50 -20.29
C LEU A 56 -9.78 -8.56 -20.27
N PHE A 57 -9.44 -7.95 -21.41
CA PHE A 57 -8.37 -6.96 -21.50
C PHE A 57 -8.66 -5.74 -20.61
N GLU A 58 -9.89 -5.23 -20.62
CA GLU A 58 -10.30 -4.10 -19.78
C GLU A 58 -10.25 -4.46 -18.29
N ILE A 59 -10.74 -5.64 -17.89
CA ILE A 59 -10.67 -6.12 -16.50
C ILE A 59 -9.20 -6.25 -16.06
N THR A 60 -8.36 -6.84 -16.91
CA THR A 60 -6.94 -7.05 -16.61
C THR A 60 -6.21 -5.71 -16.47
N THR A 61 -6.47 -4.78 -17.39
CA THR A 61 -5.88 -3.44 -17.37
C THR A 61 -6.34 -2.65 -16.14
N HIS A 62 -7.63 -2.71 -15.80
CA HIS A 62 -8.16 -2.13 -14.57
C HIS A 62 -7.43 -2.66 -13.32
N GLY A 63 -7.25 -3.99 -13.23
CA GLY A 63 -6.52 -4.62 -12.14
C GLY A 63 -5.08 -4.12 -12.02
N PHE A 64 -4.34 -4.08 -13.12
CA PHE A 64 -2.94 -3.58 -13.12
C PHE A 64 -2.84 -2.09 -12.79
N LEU A 65 -3.75 -1.25 -13.29
CA LEU A 65 -3.78 0.17 -12.96
C LEU A 65 -4.00 0.40 -11.47
N LEU A 66 -4.95 -0.33 -10.87
CA LEU A 66 -5.25 -0.21 -9.45
C LEU A 66 -4.18 -0.85 -8.56
N TRP A 67 -3.52 -1.93 -9.01
CA TRP A 67 -2.34 -2.47 -8.34
C TRP A 67 -1.22 -1.42 -8.32
N ALA A 68 -0.82 -0.90 -9.48
CA ALA A 68 0.24 0.09 -9.58
C ALA A 68 -0.06 1.35 -8.72
N SER A 69 -1.32 1.79 -8.72
CA SER A 69 -1.78 2.91 -7.90
C SER A 69 -1.76 2.60 -6.40
N MET A 70 -2.62 1.67 -5.97
CA MET A 70 -2.98 1.46 -4.56
C MET A 70 -2.09 0.44 -3.86
N GLY A 71 -1.58 -0.54 -4.59
CA GLY A 71 -0.66 -1.56 -4.09
C GLY A 71 0.77 -1.05 -3.97
N PHE A 72 1.20 -0.22 -4.92
CA PHE A 72 2.60 0.21 -5.02
C PHE A 72 2.83 1.71 -4.75
N LEU A 73 2.37 2.59 -5.63
CA LEU A 73 2.73 4.03 -5.57
C LEU A 73 2.23 4.72 -4.30
N MET A 74 1.00 4.41 -3.87
CA MET A 74 0.40 4.99 -2.67
C MET A 74 1.21 4.61 -1.40
N PRO A 75 1.47 3.31 -1.11
CA PRO A 75 2.34 2.92 -0.01
C PRO A 75 3.76 3.48 -0.09
N ILE A 76 4.42 3.43 -1.25
CA ILE A 76 5.79 3.97 -1.43
C ILE A 76 5.84 5.46 -1.14
N GLY A 77 4.84 6.22 -1.60
CA GLY A 77 4.74 7.65 -1.29
C GLY A 77 4.61 7.92 0.21
N ILE A 78 3.85 7.09 0.94
CA ILE A 78 3.70 7.18 2.40
C ILE A 78 5.03 6.86 3.09
N LEU A 79 5.70 5.77 2.71
CA LEU A 79 7.00 5.37 3.27
C LEU A 79 8.07 6.46 3.05
N THR A 80 8.05 7.14 1.90
CA THR A 80 9.02 8.19 1.57
C THR A 80 9.01 9.35 2.57
N MET A 81 7.83 9.79 3.01
CA MET A 81 7.72 10.86 4.01
C MET A 81 8.07 10.40 5.43
N ARG A 82 7.96 9.10 5.71
CA ARG A 82 8.36 8.54 7.01
C ARG A 82 9.88 8.49 7.16
N MET A 83 10.64 8.40 6.06
CA MET A 83 12.11 8.49 6.08
C MET A 83 12.65 9.86 6.53
N LEU A 84 11.77 10.83 6.82
CA LEU A 84 12.14 12.14 7.31
C LEU A 84 12.68 12.05 8.75
N HIS A 85 13.99 12.13 8.89
CA HIS A 85 14.64 12.31 10.18
C HIS A 85 14.48 13.77 10.66
N ARG A 86 14.29 13.95 11.97
CA ARG A 86 14.04 15.26 12.61
C ARG A 86 15.21 16.26 12.50
N GLU A 87 16.38 15.84 12.01
CA GLU A 87 17.61 16.64 12.03
C GLU A 87 18.20 16.97 10.66
N GLU A 88 17.56 16.59 9.55
CA GLU A 88 18.22 16.72 8.24
C GLU A 88 17.80 17.94 7.42
N CYS A 89 18.83 18.70 7.04
CA CYS A 89 18.91 19.71 5.98
C CYS A 89 17.61 19.91 5.16
N GLY A 90 17.08 21.14 5.15
CA GLY A 90 15.81 21.48 4.48
C GLY A 90 15.69 21.10 3.00
N ARG A 91 16.81 20.80 2.32
CA ARG A 91 16.84 20.27 0.94
C ARG A 91 16.31 18.84 0.84
N ARG A 92 16.73 17.93 1.73
CA ARG A 92 16.28 16.52 1.73
C ARG A 92 14.79 16.43 2.02
N LEU A 93 14.31 17.19 3.00
CA LEU A 93 12.88 17.32 3.29
C LEU A 93 12.08 17.78 2.06
N ARG A 94 12.61 18.74 1.30
CA ARG A 94 11.95 19.23 0.09
C ARG A 94 11.88 18.14 -0.98
N ILE A 95 12.96 17.39 -1.19
CA ILE A 95 13.01 16.29 -2.17
C ILE A 95 12.03 15.17 -1.79
N LEU A 96 12.05 14.69 -0.54
CA LEU A 96 11.13 13.64 -0.08
C LEU A 96 9.67 14.07 -0.20
N PHE A 97 9.36 15.32 0.11
CA PHE A 97 8.03 15.89 -0.09
C PHE A 97 7.62 15.94 -1.56
N GLN A 98 8.54 16.29 -2.47
CA GLN A 98 8.28 16.28 -3.91
C GLN A 98 8.03 14.86 -4.43
N ILE A 99 8.86 13.89 -4.02
CA ILE A 99 8.68 12.48 -4.38
C ILE A 99 7.31 11.99 -3.91
N HIS A 100 6.94 12.26 -2.66
CA HIS A 100 5.61 11.94 -2.15
C HIS A 100 4.50 12.61 -2.97
N ALA A 101 4.57 13.92 -3.20
CA ALA A 101 3.54 14.64 -3.93
C ALA A 101 3.36 14.08 -5.35
N VAL A 102 4.46 13.89 -6.09
CA VAL A 102 4.45 13.34 -7.45
C VAL A 102 3.92 11.90 -7.44
N SER A 103 4.39 11.03 -6.53
CA SER A 103 3.93 9.66 -6.46
C SER A 103 2.43 9.58 -6.16
N GLN A 104 1.92 10.42 -5.25
CA GLN A 104 0.49 10.47 -4.92
C GLN A 104 -0.35 11.02 -6.08
N ILE A 105 0.13 12.04 -6.80
CA ILE A 105 -0.57 12.54 -7.99
C ILE A 105 -0.69 11.44 -9.04
N VAL A 106 0.41 10.71 -9.32
CA VAL A 106 0.39 9.60 -10.28
C VAL A 106 -0.54 8.49 -9.80
N ALA A 107 -0.51 8.13 -8.51
CA ALA A 107 -1.42 7.14 -7.94
C ALA A 107 -2.90 7.54 -8.13
N VAL A 108 -3.26 8.79 -7.83
CA VAL A 108 -4.64 9.30 -8.00
C VAL A 108 -5.06 9.28 -9.47
N LEU A 109 -4.17 9.64 -10.40
CA LEU A 109 -4.45 9.59 -11.84
C LEU A 109 -4.68 8.17 -12.33
N LEU A 110 -3.86 7.20 -11.91
CA LEU A 110 -4.04 5.78 -12.24
C LEU A 110 -5.32 5.21 -11.62
N ALA A 111 -5.64 5.57 -10.37
CA ALA A 111 -6.89 5.17 -9.72
C ALA A 111 -8.10 5.75 -10.47
N THR A 112 -8.02 7.00 -10.93
CA THR A 112 -9.04 7.66 -11.75
C THR A 112 -9.20 6.97 -13.10
N ALA A 113 -8.10 6.64 -13.77
CA ALA A 113 -8.15 5.90 -15.03
C ALA A 113 -8.81 4.51 -14.85
N GLY A 114 -8.44 3.78 -13.79
CA GLY A 114 -9.06 2.51 -13.43
C GLY A 114 -10.56 2.63 -13.12
N ALA A 115 -10.96 3.65 -12.36
CA ALA A 115 -12.36 3.93 -12.03
C ALA A 115 -13.19 4.30 -13.27
N VAL A 116 -12.68 5.21 -14.12
CA VAL A 116 -13.33 5.58 -15.38
C VAL A 116 -13.48 4.38 -16.30
N MET A 117 -12.46 3.52 -16.41
CA MET A 117 -12.55 2.26 -17.16
C MET A 117 -13.64 1.36 -16.60
N SER A 118 -13.74 1.23 -15.27
CA SER A 118 -14.79 0.45 -14.62
C SER A 118 -16.18 1.00 -14.93
N PHE A 119 -16.38 2.32 -14.81
CA PHE A 119 -17.68 2.94 -15.06
C PHE A 119 -18.12 2.86 -16.52
N LYS A 120 -17.19 2.98 -17.47
CA LYS A 120 -17.51 2.99 -18.90
C LYS A 120 -17.72 1.60 -19.49
N ASN A 121 -16.97 0.61 -19.01
CA ASN A 121 -16.87 -0.67 -19.70
C ASN A 121 -17.48 -1.85 -18.92
N PHE A 122 -17.68 -1.73 -17.61
CA PHE A 122 -18.22 -2.83 -16.79
C PHE A 122 -19.69 -2.62 -16.44
N ASN A 123 -20.40 -3.72 -16.28
CA ASN A 123 -21.75 -3.70 -15.72
C ASN A 123 -21.66 -3.49 -14.19
N ASN A 124 -21.90 -2.26 -13.74
CA ASN A 124 -21.81 -1.87 -12.33
C ASN A 124 -23.18 -1.98 -11.66
N THR A 125 -23.63 -3.22 -11.41
CA THR A 125 -24.87 -3.49 -10.66
C THR A 125 -24.73 -3.31 -9.15
N PHE A 126 -23.51 -3.09 -8.65
CA PHE A 126 -23.18 -2.90 -7.22
C PHE A 126 -23.66 -4.02 -6.29
N ASN A 127 -23.88 -5.21 -6.85
CA ASN A 127 -24.28 -6.41 -6.13
C ASN A 127 -23.09 -7.19 -5.54
N ASN A 128 -21.86 -6.84 -5.92
CA ASN A 128 -20.66 -7.43 -5.36
C ASN A 128 -19.97 -6.47 -4.36
N ASN A 129 -19.28 -7.05 -3.39
CA ASN A 129 -18.57 -6.26 -2.37
C ASN A 129 -17.41 -5.44 -2.97
N HIS A 130 -16.76 -5.96 -4.01
CA HIS A 130 -15.66 -5.28 -4.69
C HIS A 130 -16.06 -3.91 -5.27
N GLN A 131 -17.17 -3.82 -6.00
CA GLN A 131 -17.67 -2.57 -6.60
C GLN A 131 -18.04 -1.54 -5.53
N ARG A 132 -18.70 -1.99 -4.45
CA ARG A 132 -19.09 -1.13 -3.33
C ARG A 132 -17.86 -0.56 -2.61
N ILE A 133 -16.89 -1.41 -2.30
CA ILE A 133 -15.61 -1.00 -1.71
C ILE A 133 -14.85 -0.08 -2.66
N GLY A 134 -14.79 -0.41 -3.95
CA GLY A 134 -14.06 0.35 -4.97
C GLY A 134 -14.58 1.77 -5.15
N VAL A 135 -15.90 1.98 -5.21
CA VAL A 135 -16.49 3.32 -5.30
C VAL A 135 -16.29 4.12 -4.02
N ALA A 136 -16.48 3.51 -2.85
CA ALA A 136 -16.20 4.17 -1.58
C ALA A 136 -14.73 4.59 -1.48
N LEU A 137 -13.82 3.68 -1.83
CA LEU A 137 -12.38 3.92 -1.89
C LEU A 137 -12.02 5.06 -2.85
N TYR A 138 -12.62 5.09 -4.04
CA TYR A 138 -12.38 6.15 -5.01
C TYR A 138 -12.77 7.54 -4.48
N GLY A 139 -13.90 7.65 -3.79
CA GLY A 139 -14.32 8.88 -3.13
C GLY A 139 -13.31 9.36 -2.07
N ILE A 140 -12.85 8.45 -1.20
CA ILE A 140 -11.89 8.81 -0.15
C ILE A 140 -10.48 9.10 -0.69
N ILE A 141 -10.07 8.52 -1.82
CA ILE A 141 -8.81 8.86 -2.51
C ILE A 141 -8.83 10.34 -2.91
N TRP A 142 -9.92 10.81 -3.54
CA TRP A 142 -10.05 12.22 -3.92
C TRP A 142 -10.16 13.15 -2.72
N LEU A 143 -10.86 12.74 -1.66
CA LEU A 143 -10.90 13.49 -0.40
C LEU A 143 -9.49 13.65 0.20
N GLN A 144 -8.71 12.57 0.23
CA GLN A 144 -7.34 12.58 0.73
C GLN A 144 -6.43 13.49 -0.13
N ALA A 145 -6.59 13.45 -1.46
CA ALA A 145 -5.86 14.32 -2.38
C ALA A 145 -6.21 15.80 -2.16
N LEU A 146 -7.51 16.13 -2.04
CA LEU A 146 -7.98 17.49 -1.77
C LEU A 146 -7.44 18.01 -0.44
N LEU A 147 -7.48 17.20 0.62
CA LEU A 147 -6.87 17.55 1.90
C LEU A 147 -5.36 17.78 1.76
N GLY A 148 -4.68 16.99 0.93
CA GLY A 148 -3.27 17.19 0.59
C GLY A 148 -2.99 18.57 -0.04
N PHE A 149 -3.85 19.02 -0.97
CA PHE A 149 -3.74 20.34 -1.60
C PHE A 149 -4.09 21.50 -0.66
N LEU A 150 -5.05 21.30 0.26
CA LEU A 150 -5.46 22.28 1.27
C LEU A 150 -4.48 22.35 2.46
N ARG A 151 -3.22 21.95 2.26
CA ARG A 151 -2.18 21.95 3.29
C ARG A 151 -1.94 23.37 3.85
N PRO A 152 -2.13 23.59 5.17
CA PRO A 152 -1.91 24.89 5.78
C PRO A 152 -0.44 25.35 5.76
N ASN A 153 -0.24 26.67 5.75
CA ASN A 153 1.08 27.31 5.86
C ASN A 153 1.83 26.89 7.13
N ARG A 154 3.17 26.98 7.11
CA ARG A 154 3.99 26.69 8.30
C ARG A 154 3.65 27.69 9.41
N GLY A 155 3.52 27.21 10.64
CA GLY A 155 3.23 28.04 11.82
C GLY A 155 1.75 28.31 12.10
N SER A 156 0.82 27.86 11.26
CA SER A 156 -0.61 28.03 11.54
C SER A 156 -1.13 27.01 12.57
N ASN A 157 -2.07 27.44 13.41
CA ASN A 157 -2.67 26.61 14.46
C ASN A 157 -3.35 25.35 13.91
N GLY A 158 -3.93 25.42 12.71
CA GLY A 158 -4.62 24.29 12.06
C GLY A 158 -3.69 23.22 11.48
N ARG A 159 -2.38 23.48 11.37
CA ARG A 159 -1.45 22.56 10.69
C ARG A 159 -1.29 21.21 11.39
N SER A 160 -1.35 21.19 12.72
CA SER A 160 -1.25 19.94 13.49
C SER A 160 -2.49 19.07 13.31
N ILE A 161 -3.68 19.68 13.32
CA ILE A 161 -4.95 18.99 13.08
C ILE A 161 -4.99 18.44 11.67
N TRP A 162 -4.65 19.28 10.68
CA TRP A 162 -4.53 18.87 9.28
C TRP A 162 -3.58 17.68 9.12
N PHE A 163 -2.40 17.73 9.74
CA PHE A 163 -1.43 16.65 9.66
C PHE A 163 -1.99 15.34 10.23
N PHE A 164 -2.64 15.41 11.40
CA PHE A 164 -3.24 14.23 12.02
C PHE A 164 -4.35 13.62 11.15
N VAL A 165 -5.27 14.44 10.63
CA VAL A 165 -6.36 14.00 9.76
C VAL A 165 -5.83 13.42 8.46
N HIS A 166 -4.92 14.12 7.78
CA HIS A 166 -4.33 13.68 6.52
C HIS A 166 -3.52 12.40 6.69
N TRP A 167 -2.80 12.25 7.81
CA TRP A 167 -2.06 11.02 8.13
C TRP A 167 -2.99 9.84 8.41
N MET A 168 -4.02 10.04 9.24
CA MET A 168 -5.01 9.01 9.55
C MET A 168 -5.77 8.56 8.30
N LEU A 169 -6.29 9.51 7.52
CA LEU A 169 -7.04 9.21 6.29
C LEU A 169 -6.14 8.55 5.24
N GLY A 170 -4.90 9.02 5.06
CA GLY A 170 -3.95 8.38 4.14
C GLY A 170 -3.62 6.94 4.52
N THR A 171 -3.50 6.65 5.82
CA THR A 171 -3.31 5.29 6.32
C THR A 171 -4.54 4.42 6.03
N ALA A 172 -5.74 4.93 6.29
CA ALA A 172 -6.99 4.22 6.00
C ALA A 172 -7.17 3.95 4.49
N VAL A 173 -6.91 4.93 3.63
CA VAL A 173 -6.95 4.80 2.17
C VAL A 173 -5.97 3.73 1.69
N SER A 174 -4.75 3.69 2.23
CA SER A 174 -3.76 2.67 1.87
C SER A 174 -4.22 1.27 2.27
N LEU A 175 -4.74 1.09 3.49
CA LEU A 175 -5.25 -0.22 3.95
C LEU A 175 -6.46 -0.68 3.12
N MET A 176 -7.42 0.23 2.87
CA MET A 176 -8.58 -0.05 2.02
C MET A 176 -8.18 -0.39 0.59
N GLY A 177 -7.12 0.24 0.06
CA GLY A 177 -6.52 -0.11 -1.24
C GLY A 177 -6.06 -1.56 -1.30
N VAL A 178 -5.36 -2.03 -0.27
CA VAL A 178 -4.91 -3.43 -0.17
C VAL A 178 -6.10 -4.39 -0.13
N PHE A 179 -7.11 -4.11 0.70
CA PHE A 179 -8.34 -4.92 0.74
C PHE A 179 -9.06 -4.91 -0.60
N SER A 180 -9.11 -3.77 -1.30
CA SER A 180 -9.74 -3.64 -2.60
C SER A 180 -9.03 -4.50 -3.67
N ILE A 181 -7.70 -4.59 -3.64
CA ILE A 181 -6.93 -5.45 -4.56
C ILE A 181 -7.21 -6.93 -4.31
N TYR A 182 -7.18 -7.40 -3.06
CA TYR A 182 -7.52 -8.81 -2.75
C TYR A 182 -8.96 -9.15 -3.17
N SER A 183 -9.92 -8.28 -2.85
CA SER A 183 -11.31 -8.45 -3.28
C SER A 183 -11.46 -8.39 -4.81
N GLY A 184 -10.65 -7.58 -5.49
CA GLY A 184 -10.63 -7.48 -6.96
C GLY A 184 -10.05 -8.73 -7.63
N LEU A 185 -9.02 -9.34 -7.05
CA LEU A 185 -8.49 -10.63 -7.50
C LEU A 185 -9.53 -11.73 -7.34
N GLN A 186 -10.27 -11.79 -6.24
CA GLN A 186 -11.39 -12.73 -6.08
C GLN A 186 -12.48 -12.48 -7.13
N ALA A 187 -12.92 -11.23 -7.32
CA ALA A 187 -13.90 -10.89 -8.34
C ALA A 187 -13.42 -11.23 -9.76
N TYR A 188 -12.11 -11.14 -10.02
CA TYR A 188 -11.50 -11.60 -11.27
C TYR A 188 -11.61 -13.12 -11.43
N HIS A 189 -11.31 -13.88 -10.37
CA HIS A 189 -11.45 -15.33 -10.37
C HIS A 189 -12.90 -15.75 -10.62
N ASP A 190 -13.85 -15.19 -9.88
CA ASP A 190 -15.28 -15.50 -10.02
C ASP A 190 -15.79 -15.24 -11.44
N LYS A 191 -15.28 -14.18 -12.07
CA LYS A 191 -15.73 -13.76 -13.41
C LYS A 191 -15.04 -14.49 -14.56
N THR A 192 -13.81 -14.96 -14.37
CA THR A 192 -12.98 -15.54 -15.46
C THR A 192 -12.66 -17.02 -15.26
N SER A 193 -12.92 -17.56 -14.07
CA SER A 193 -12.49 -18.88 -13.60
C SER A 193 -10.98 -19.12 -13.70
N ARG A 194 -10.17 -18.07 -13.90
CA ARG A 194 -8.71 -18.18 -14.01
C ARG A 194 -8.08 -18.22 -12.63
N SER A 195 -7.02 -19.01 -12.47
CA SER A 195 -6.27 -19.08 -11.22
C SER A 195 -5.65 -17.73 -10.88
N ILE A 196 -5.87 -17.29 -9.64
CA ILE A 196 -5.31 -16.05 -9.08
C ILE A 196 -4.17 -16.30 -8.10
N ARG A 197 -3.80 -17.58 -7.86
CA ARG A 197 -2.82 -17.96 -6.82
C ARG A 197 -1.51 -17.20 -6.97
N ILE A 198 -0.96 -17.15 -8.19
CA ILE A 198 0.30 -16.46 -8.48
C ILE A 198 0.19 -14.95 -8.17
N TRP A 199 -0.91 -14.31 -8.58
CA TRP A 199 -1.14 -12.89 -8.34
C TRP A 199 -1.28 -12.57 -6.86
N ILE A 200 -2.00 -13.41 -6.11
CA ILE A 200 -2.09 -13.31 -4.64
C ILE A 200 -0.70 -13.44 -4.04
N SER A 201 0.07 -14.47 -4.38
CA SER A 201 1.41 -14.67 -3.83
C SER A 201 2.35 -13.50 -4.12
N LEU A 202 2.32 -12.96 -5.34
CA LEU A 202 3.11 -11.78 -5.71
C LEU A 202 2.70 -10.55 -4.90
N PHE A 203 1.41 -10.26 -4.80
CA PHE A 203 0.91 -9.12 -4.05
C PHE A 203 1.18 -9.25 -2.55
N THR A 204 1.03 -10.45 -1.98
CA THR A 204 1.36 -10.71 -0.58
C THR A 204 2.86 -10.53 -0.32
N ALA A 205 3.73 -11.03 -1.21
CA ALA A 205 5.17 -10.83 -1.09
C ALA A 205 5.56 -9.35 -1.15
N GLU A 206 4.97 -8.58 -2.07
CA GLU A 206 5.12 -7.13 -2.15
C GLU A 206 4.69 -6.45 -0.83
N MET A 207 3.52 -6.79 -0.29
CA MET A 207 3.02 -6.22 0.96
C MET A 207 3.89 -6.58 2.16
N CYS A 208 4.41 -7.81 2.22
CA CYS A 208 5.38 -8.23 3.23
C CYS A 208 6.67 -7.41 3.14
N PHE A 209 7.17 -7.15 1.92
CA PHE A 209 8.34 -6.32 1.70
C PHE A 209 8.09 -4.88 2.16
N ILE A 210 6.98 -4.26 1.75
CA ILE A 210 6.59 -2.91 2.19
C ILE A 210 6.47 -2.85 3.72
N CYS A 211 5.85 -3.86 4.35
CA CYS A 211 5.71 -3.95 5.80
C CYS A 211 7.07 -4.08 6.50
N PHE A 212 7.97 -4.91 5.96
CA PHE A 212 9.33 -5.04 6.45
C PHE A 212 10.06 -3.69 6.42
N PHE A 213 10.03 -2.98 5.28
CA PHE A 213 10.66 -1.66 5.17
C PHE A 213 10.03 -0.63 6.13
N TYR A 214 8.71 -0.66 6.28
CA TYR A 214 8.00 0.18 7.23
C TYR A 214 8.49 -0.04 8.68
N LEU A 215 8.60 -1.30 9.12
CA LEU A 215 9.10 -1.65 10.45
C LEU A 215 10.59 -1.35 10.60
N PHE A 216 11.36 -1.58 9.55
CA PHE A 216 12.79 -1.34 9.51
C PHE A 216 13.13 0.15 9.68
N GLN A 217 12.37 1.04 9.04
CA GLN A 217 12.53 2.50 9.19
C GLN A 217 12.47 2.96 10.65
N ASP A 218 11.60 2.37 11.47
CA ASP A 218 11.48 2.72 12.90
C ASP A 218 12.70 2.27 13.72
N LYS A 219 13.32 1.14 13.35
CA LYS A 219 14.49 0.59 14.04
C LYS A 219 15.81 1.15 13.54
N TRP A 220 15.87 1.62 12.30
CA TRP A 220 17.09 2.13 11.66
C TRP A 220 17.80 3.18 12.52
N ILE A 221 17.05 4.14 13.09
CA ILE A 221 17.60 5.19 13.95
C ILE A 221 18.24 4.59 15.22
N TYR A 222 17.61 3.58 15.81
CA TYR A 222 18.15 2.92 16.99
C TYR A 222 19.45 2.19 16.67
N ILE A 223 19.51 1.47 15.54
CA ILE A 223 20.70 0.75 15.08
C ILE A 223 21.87 1.72 14.82
N GLN A 224 21.61 2.85 14.14
CA GLN A 224 22.63 3.87 13.89
C GLN A 224 23.21 4.45 15.20
N LYS A 225 22.35 4.72 16.19
CA LYS A 225 22.81 5.22 17.50
C LYS A 225 23.67 4.21 18.26
N GLN A 226 23.36 2.91 18.17
CA GLN A 226 24.19 1.86 18.79
C GLN A 226 25.57 1.77 18.12
N GLY A 227 25.65 1.86 16.79
CA GLY A 227 26.92 1.83 16.07
C GLY A 227 27.84 3.02 16.40
N VAL A 228 27.29 4.24 16.52
CA VAL A 228 28.06 5.43 16.91
C VAL A 228 28.58 5.33 18.35
N ASN A 229 27.77 4.85 19.28
CA ASN A 229 28.19 4.68 20.67
C ASN A 229 29.32 3.65 20.81
N LEU A 230 29.20 2.50 20.14
CA LEU A 230 30.25 1.48 20.13
C LEU A 230 31.57 2.01 19.53
N GLY A 231 31.49 2.76 18.42
CA GLY A 231 32.67 3.39 17.83
C GLY A 231 33.37 4.38 18.77
N ASN A 232 32.59 5.17 19.53
CA ASN A 232 33.11 6.12 20.51
C ASN A 232 33.72 5.42 21.74
N GLU A 233 33.15 4.30 22.18
CA GLU A 233 33.72 3.49 23.27
C GLU A 233 35.05 2.86 22.85
N LEU A 234 35.10 2.21 21.68
CA LEU A 234 36.34 1.63 21.13
C LEU A 234 37.43 2.68 20.91
N ALA A 235 37.07 3.88 20.44
CA ALA A 235 38.02 4.98 20.28
C ALA A 235 38.55 5.53 21.62
N ARG A 236 37.82 5.35 22.73
CA ARG A 236 38.24 5.76 24.09
C ARG A 236 39.10 4.71 24.78
N GLU A 237 38.98 3.44 24.43
CA GLU A 237 39.80 2.35 24.97
C GLU A 237 41.17 2.24 24.29
N LYS A 238 41.25 2.50 22.97
CA LYS A 238 42.50 2.44 22.19
C LYS A 238 43.68 3.26 22.75
N PRO A 239 43.49 4.49 23.29
CA PRO A 239 44.55 5.26 23.91
C PRO A 239 45.00 4.71 25.28
N LYS A 240 44.15 3.94 25.98
CA LYS A 240 44.44 3.38 27.30
C LYS A 240 45.23 2.08 27.23
N GLU A 241 45.01 1.27 26.20
CA GLU A 241 45.84 0.09 25.94
C GLU A 241 47.26 0.46 25.52
N LEU A 242 47.40 1.47 24.64
CA LEU A 242 48.72 1.90 24.15
C LEU A 242 49.58 2.51 25.25
N SER A 243 48.99 3.19 26.25
CA SER A 243 49.72 3.71 27.40
C SER A 243 50.01 2.66 28.49
N ALA A 244 49.29 1.53 28.50
CA ALA A 244 49.51 0.43 29.43
C ALA A 244 50.61 -0.54 28.96
N GLU A 245 50.88 -0.64 27.65
CA GLU A 245 51.99 -1.46 27.11
C GLU A 245 53.36 -0.74 27.09
N LEU A 246 53.41 0.56 27.43
CA LEU A 246 54.63 1.38 27.41
C LEU A 246 55.27 1.57 28.81
N CYS A 247 54.84 0.82 29.81
CA CYS A 247 55.40 0.79 31.17
C CYS A 247 55.86 -0.63 31.52
#